data_AF-A0A1X2HMI8-F1
#
_entry.id   AF-A0A1X2HMI8-F1
#
_cell.length_a   1.000
_cell.length_b   1.000
_cell.length_c   1.000
_cell.angle_alpha   90.00
_cell.angle_beta   90.00
_cell.angle_gamma   90.00
#
_symmetry.space_group_name_H-M   'P 1'
#
loop_
_entity.id
_entity.type
_entity.pdbx_description
1 polymer ?
#
loop_
_entity_poly.entity_id
_entity_poly.type
_entity_poly.pdbx_seq_one_letter_code
_entity_poly.pdbx_strand_id
1 'polypeptide(L)'
;MVLPTSLKAWQNLQKHYDTVGKDLVIKDLFAKDPKRFDSYSRSFEGEKAKSILFDFSKNRVDDETFKLLIELAKEAKVEDMRNKMFSGEHINFTEDRAVLHTALRNMSDKPVKDEGQDVMPEVREVLEHMKEFSEAIRSGEWKGYTGKAITDVVNIGIGGSDLGPVMVTEALKHYAKPGLRAHFVSNIDGTHMAETLKVCQPETTLFIVASKTFTTQETITNATSAKNWFLESAKDKKHVAKHFVALSTNTKEVSAFGIDPKNMFKFWDWVGGRYSLWSAIGLSIAIYVGFDKFEELLHGGYEMDQHFLNTPLEDNIPVLMGLLGIWYNNFFGAQTHAILPYDQYMHRFPAYFQQGDMESNGKYVSRSGQRVDTSTGPIIWGEPGTNGQHAFYQLIHQGTKLIPCDFLAPIETLNPIEKGKHHDILLSNFFAQTEALMVGKTEEQVRKEMGANADDKIVPHRIFLGNKPTNSIMFQKLTPATLGALIAVYEHKIFVQGVIWDINSFDQWGVELGKQLAKAILPELVEAGDITSHDASTNGLINHYKKRKVKY
;
A
#
# COMPACT_ATOMS: atom_id res chain seq x y z
N MET A 1 -15.65 -12.63 -19.01
CA MET A 1 -16.63 -12.21 -17.99
C MET A 1 -17.46 -11.07 -18.57
N VAL A 2 -18.47 -10.60 -17.85
CA VAL A 2 -19.38 -9.53 -18.26
C VAL A 2 -19.23 -8.34 -17.31
N LEU A 3 -19.67 -7.15 -17.72
CA LEU A 3 -19.64 -5.97 -16.86
C LEU A 3 -20.49 -6.19 -15.59
N PRO A 4 -20.09 -5.64 -14.43
CA PRO A 4 -20.76 -5.86 -13.15
C PRO A 4 -22.25 -5.53 -13.18
N THR A 5 -22.66 -4.48 -13.89
CA THR A 5 -24.06 -4.03 -13.99
C THR A 5 -25.00 -5.03 -14.67
N SER A 6 -24.45 -5.96 -15.45
CA SER A 6 -25.22 -7.03 -16.08
C SER A 6 -25.50 -8.21 -15.16
N LEU A 7 -24.78 -8.31 -14.02
CA LEU A 7 -24.97 -9.37 -13.03
C LEU A 7 -26.32 -9.19 -12.31
N LYS A 8 -27.00 -10.30 -12.04
CA LYS A 8 -28.30 -10.28 -11.37
C LYS A 8 -28.19 -9.78 -9.93
N ALA A 9 -27.16 -10.20 -9.20
CA ALA A 9 -26.86 -9.74 -7.86
C ALA A 9 -26.62 -8.23 -7.81
N TRP A 10 -25.95 -7.66 -8.81
CA TRP A 10 -25.77 -6.20 -8.91
C TRP A 10 -27.10 -5.46 -9.07
N GLN A 11 -27.97 -5.93 -9.95
CA GLN A 11 -29.30 -5.34 -10.15
C GLN A 11 -30.17 -5.46 -8.90
N ASN A 12 -30.05 -6.59 -8.17
CA ASN A 12 -30.74 -6.79 -6.90
C ASN A 12 -30.20 -5.85 -5.83
N LEU A 13 -28.88 -5.65 -5.74
CA LEU A 13 -28.25 -4.65 -4.85
C LEU A 13 -28.70 -3.23 -5.18
N GLN A 14 -28.79 -2.87 -6.47
CA GLN A 14 -29.27 -1.55 -6.87
C GLN A 14 -30.72 -1.34 -6.42
N LYS A 15 -31.59 -2.32 -6.65
CA LYS A 15 -32.98 -2.28 -6.18
C LYS A 15 -33.05 -2.18 -4.65
N HIS A 16 -32.23 -2.95 -3.93
CA HIS A 16 -32.15 -2.92 -2.48
C HIS A 16 -31.68 -1.56 -1.97
N TYR A 17 -30.64 -0.99 -2.59
CA TYR A 17 -30.16 0.36 -2.30
C TYR A 17 -31.26 1.41 -2.47
N ASP A 18 -31.97 1.37 -3.60
CA ASP A 18 -33.00 2.36 -3.94
C ASP A 18 -34.22 2.31 -3.00
N THR A 19 -34.49 1.16 -2.38
CA THR A 19 -35.67 0.91 -1.55
C THR A 19 -35.41 0.89 -0.04
N VAL A 20 -34.22 0.46 0.39
CA VAL A 20 -33.86 0.26 1.80
C VAL A 20 -32.46 0.79 2.10
N GLY A 21 -31.46 0.37 1.32
CA GLY A 21 -30.04 0.53 1.66
C GLY A 21 -29.58 1.98 1.86
N LYS A 22 -30.04 2.92 1.03
CA LYS A 22 -29.65 4.34 1.13
C LYS A 22 -30.15 5.02 2.41
N ASP A 23 -31.25 4.51 2.96
CA ASP A 23 -31.96 5.08 4.12
C ASP A 23 -31.58 4.37 5.44
N LEU A 24 -30.66 3.39 5.41
CA LEU A 24 -30.18 2.71 6.61
C LEU A 24 -29.48 3.69 7.57
N VAL A 25 -29.85 3.60 8.84
CA VAL A 25 -29.30 4.37 9.95
C VAL A 25 -28.57 3.43 10.90
N ILE A 26 -27.24 3.58 11.00
CA ILE A 26 -26.38 2.64 11.74
C ILE A 26 -26.81 2.50 13.20
N LYS A 27 -27.08 3.61 13.91
CA LYS A 27 -27.51 3.56 15.32
C LYS A 27 -28.80 2.76 15.53
N ASP A 28 -29.72 2.79 14.55
CA ASP A 28 -30.99 2.06 14.65
C ASP A 28 -30.77 0.56 14.39
N LEU A 29 -29.78 0.20 13.56
CA LEU A 29 -29.37 -1.18 13.37
C LEU A 29 -28.81 -1.79 14.67
N PHE A 30 -27.97 -1.06 15.40
CA PHE A 30 -27.49 -1.50 16.73
C PHE A 30 -28.63 -1.57 17.77
N ALA A 31 -29.57 -0.63 17.75
CA ALA A 31 -30.70 -0.66 18.67
C ALA A 31 -31.63 -1.86 18.43
N LYS A 32 -31.78 -2.29 17.16
CA LYS A 32 -32.60 -3.45 16.78
C LYS A 32 -31.91 -4.79 17.04
N ASP A 33 -30.58 -4.86 16.92
CA ASP A 33 -29.81 -6.07 17.13
C ASP A 33 -28.70 -5.86 18.17
N PRO A 34 -28.93 -6.23 19.45
CA PRO A 34 -27.91 -6.16 20.50
C PRO A 34 -26.67 -7.03 20.24
N LYS A 35 -26.75 -8.00 19.32
CA LYS A 35 -25.64 -8.90 18.93
C LYS A 35 -25.00 -8.48 17.61
N ARG A 36 -25.28 -7.26 17.13
CA ARG A 36 -24.79 -6.79 15.82
C ARG A 36 -23.27 -6.88 15.69
N PHE A 37 -22.52 -6.57 16.75
CA PHE A 37 -21.06 -6.72 16.74
C PHE A 37 -20.66 -8.17 16.43
N ASP A 38 -21.27 -9.16 17.09
CA ASP A 38 -20.95 -10.58 16.89
C ASP A 38 -21.28 -11.02 15.46
N SER A 39 -22.42 -10.56 14.92
CA SER A 39 -22.87 -10.88 13.56
C SER A 39 -22.01 -10.20 12.47
N TYR A 40 -21.50 -8.99 12.74
CA TYR A 40 -20.79 -8.11 11.79
C TYR A 40 -19.35 -7.82 12.22
N SER A 41 -18.69 -8.82 12.81
CA SER A 41 -17.25 -8.85 13.00
C SER A 41 -16.68 -10.20 12.63
N ARG A 42 -15.42 -10.23 12.21
CA ARG A 42 -14.67 -11.47 11.98
C ARG A 42 -13.30 -11.37 12.63
N SER A 43 -12.85 -12.47 13.19
CA SER A 43 -11.50 -12.58 13.72
C SER A 43 -10.68 -13.52 12.83
N PHE A 44 -9.50 -13.07 12.47
CA PHE A 44 -8.45 -13.91 11.91
C PHE A 44 -7.49 -14.29 13.03
N GLU A 45 -7.15 -15.56 13.12
CA GLU A 45 -6.18 -16.09 14.07
C GLU A 45 -5.04 -16.77 13.29
N GLY A 46 -3.84 -16.19 13.38
CA GLY A 46 -2.61 -16.73 12.82
C GLY A 46 -1.66 -17.26 13.89
N GLU A 47 -0.76 -18.18 13.53
CA GLU A 47 0.25 -18.70 14.44
C GLU A 47 1.25 -17.59 14.84
N LYS A 48 1.75 -16.86 13.84
CA LYS A 48 2.71 -15.75 14.00
C LYS A 48 2.02 -14.40 14.07
N ALA A 49 1.05 -14.13 13.19
CA ALA A 49 0.36 -12.84 13.15
C ALA A 49 -0.57 -12.60 14.35
N LYS A 50 -0.88 -13.66 15.13
CA LYS A 50 -1.84 -13.66 16.25
C LYS A 50 -3.23 -13.25 15.79
N SER A 51 -3.96 -12.51 16.61
CA SER A 51 -5.35 -12.13 16.35
C SER A 51 -5.44 -10.79 15.60
N ILE A 52 -6.27 -10.75 14.57
CA ILE A 52 -6.75 -9.53 13.90
C ILE A 52 -8.27 -9.55 13.92
N LEU A 53 -8.87 -8.60 14.64
CA LEU A 53 -10.30 -8.34 14.63
C LEU A 53 -10.64 -7.36 13.50
N PHE A 54 -11.60 -7.74 12.66
CA PHE A 54 -12.25 -6.88 11.68
C PHE A 54 -13.70 -6.63 12.11
N ASP A 55 -13.96 -5.49 12.74
CA ASP A 55 -15.30 -5.00 13.06
C ASP A 55 -15.83 -4.13 11.93
N PHE A 56 -16.84 -4.64 11.23
CA PHE A 56 -17.57 -3.93 10.18
C PHE A 56 -19.02 -3.65 10.56
N SER A 57 -19.36 -3.74 11.85
CA SER A 57 -20.73 -3.54 12.37
C SER A 57 -21.23 -2.10 12.23
N LYS A 58 -20.31 -1.12 12.20
CA LYS A 58 -20.59 0.31 12.00
C LYS A 58 -20.71 0.70 10.52
N ASN A 59 -21.20 -0.23 9.70
CA ASN A 59 -21.52 0.01 8.29
C ASN A 59 -23.04 0.03 8.07
N ARG A 60 -23.48 0.74 7.01
CA ARG A 60 -24.88 0.80 6.57
C ARG A 60 -25.25 -0.47 5.81
N VAL A 61 -25.30 -1.59 6.53
CA VAL A 61 -25.50 -2.95 5.99
C VAL A 61 -26.42 -3.71 6.94
N ASP A 62 -27.55 -4.20 6.43
CA ASP A 62 -28.40 -5.19 7.09
C ASP A 62 -28.18 -6.59 6.50
N ASP A 63 -28.90 -7.59 7.03
CA ASP A 63 -28.67 -9.00 6.65
C ASP A 63 -28.93 -9.27 5.17
N GLU A 64 -29.92 -8.59 4.59
CA GLU A 64 -30.21 -8.69 3.16
C GLU A 64 -29.12 -8.02 2.33
N THR A 65 -28.63 -6.83 2.73
CA THR A 65 -27.47 -6.18 2.08
C THR A 65 -26.27 -7.11 2.11
N PHE A 66 -25.96 -7.69 3.27
CA PHE A 66 -24.83 -8.60 3.46
C PHE A 66 -24.94 -9.81 2.53
N LYS A 67 -26.09 -10.49 2.53
CA LYS A 67 -26.37 -11.63 1.66
C LYS A 67 -26.20 -11.27 0.18
N LEU A 68 -26.78 -10.17 -0.28
CA LEU A 68 -26.69 -9.73 -1.68
C LEU A 68 -25.26 -9.39 -2.10
N LEU A 69 -24.45 -8.83 -1.20
CA LEU A 69 -23.02 -8.59 -1.46
C LEU A 69 -22.26 -9.92 -1.62
N ILE A 70 -22.53 -10.93 -0.80
CA ILE A 70 -21.93 -12.26 -0.96
C ILE A 70 -22.38 -12.92 -2.28
N GLU A 71 -23.65 -12.78 -2.65
CA GLU A 71 -24.16 -13.25 -3.95
C GLU A 71 -23.43 -12.57 -5.11
N LEU A 72 -23.14 -11.27 -5.02
CA LEU A 72 -22.36 -10.54 -6.03
C LEU A 72 -20.95 -11.12 -6.17
N ALA A 73 -20.22 -11.38 -5.07
CA ALA A 73 -18.89 -11.99 -5.15
C ALA A 73 -18.91 -13.38 -5.83
N LYS A 74 -19.93 -14.18 -5.53
CA LYS A 74 -20.13 -15.50 -6.16
C LYS A 74 -20.43 -15.39 -7.64
N GLU A 75 -21.32 -14.48 -8.04
CA GLU A 75 -21.71 -14.28 -9.44
C GLU A 75 -20.55 -13.70 -10.27
N ALA A 76 -19.77 -12.79 -9.68
CA ALA A 76 -18.56 -12.21 -10.28
C ALA A 76 -17.36 -13.17 -10.33
N LYS A 77 -17.51 -14.42 -9.86
CA LYS A 77 -16.47 -15.46 -9.92
C LYS A 77 -15.19 -15.12 -9.15
N VAL A 78 -15.33 -14.47 -8.00
CA VAL A 78 -14.20 -14.13 -7.11
C VAL A 78 -13.40 -15.38 -6.71
N GLU A 79 -14.08 -16.48 -6.35
CA GLU A 79 -13.40 -17.72 -5.95
C GLU A 79 -12.62 -18.37 -7.09
N ASP A 80 -13.22 -18.41 -8.29
CA ASP A 80 -12.55 -18.96 -9.47
C ASP A 80 -11.31 -18.12 -9.80
N MET A 81 -11.44 -16.80 -9.86
CA MET A 81 -10.32 -15.91 -10.15
C MET A 81 -9.24 -15.97 -9.07
N ARG A 82 -9.62 -16.12 -7.79
CA ARG A 82 -8.66 -16.35 -6.69
C ARG A 82 -7.86 -17.61 -6.96
N ASN A 83 -8.53 -18.72 -7.27
CA ASN A 83 -7.85 -19.99 -7.55
C ASN A 83 -6.88 -19.86 -8.74
N LYS A 84 -7.26 -19.11 -9.79
CA LYS A 84 -6.41 -18.79 -10.94
C LYS A 84 -5.16 -17.98 -10.56
N MET A 85 -5.29 -17.00 -9.67
CA MET A 85 -4.14 -16.25 -9.15
C MET A 85 -3.16 -17.18 -8.45
N PHE A 86 -3.66 -18.02 -7.53
CA PHE A 86 -2.83 -18.91 -6.73
C PHE A 86 -2.26 -20.10 -7.51
N SER A 87 -2.89 -20.51 -8.61
CA SER A 87 -2.38 -21.57 -9.50
C SER A 87 -1.34 -21.07 -10.52
N GLY A 88 -1.15 -19.75 -10.60
CA GLY A 88 -0.25 -19.11 -11.55
C GLY A 88 -0.80 -19.02 -12.98
N GLU A 89 -2.11 -19.08 -13.15
CA GLU A 89 -2.70 -18.72 -14.45
C GLU A 89 -2.42 -17.24 -14.77
N HIS A 90 -2.31 -16.94 -16.07
CA HIS A 90 -2.00 -15.60 -16.56
C HIS A 90 -3.20 -14.66 -16.46
N ILE A 91 -3.54 -14.27 -15.23
CA ILE A 91 -4.68 -13.38 -14.95
C ILE A 91 -4.38 -11.91 -15.24
N ASN A 92 -3.11 -11.53 -15.37
CA ASN A 92 -2.69 -10.25 -15.96
C ASN A 92 -2.74 -10.39 -17.50
N PHE A 93 -3.96 -10.31 -18.02
CA PHE A 93 -4.28 -10.68 -19.40
C PHE A 93 -3.79 -9.68 -20.45
N THR A 94 -3.49 -8.44 -20.08
CA THR A 94 -2.97 -7.45 -21.05
C THR A 94 -1.47 -7.57 -21.29
N GLU A 95 -0.75 -8.15 -20.33
CA GLU A 95 0.69 -8.38 -20.43
C GLU A 95 1.03 -9.87 -20.59
N ASP A 96 0.02 -10.75 -20.58
CA ASP A 96 0.15 -12.21 -20.60
C ASP A 96 1.11 -12.74 -19.53
N ARG A 97 0.82 -12.42 -18.26
CA ARG A 97 1.64 -12.82 -17.12
C ARG A 97 0.82 -13.45 -16.00
N ALA A 98 1.44 -14.40 -15.30
CA ALA A 98 1.01 -14.81 -13.99
C ALA A 98 1.08 -13.65 -12.97
N VAL A 99 0.40 -13.81 -11.84
CA VAL A 99 0.39 -12.84 -10.74
C VAL A 99 0.62 -13.60 -9.43
N LEU A 100 1.88 -13.65 -9.00
CA LEU A 100 2.36 -14.62 -8.01
C LEU A 100 3.09 -13.99 -6.82
N HIS A 101 2.68 -12.79 -6.39
CA HIS A 101 3.24 -12.20 -5.16
C HIS A 101 3.02 -13.09 -3.91
N THR A 102 2.00 -13.95 -3.92
CA THR A 102 1.77 -14.98 -2.90
C THR A 102 2.83 -16.09 -2.91
N ALA A 103 3.45 -16.40 -4.06
CA ALA A 103 4.53 -17.37 -4.14
C ALA A 103 5.79 -16.91 -3.38
N LEU A 104 6.06 -15.60 -3.39
CA LEU A 104 7.21 -14.98 -2.69
C LEU A 104 7.19 -15.22 -1.18
N ARG A 105 5.99 -15.45 -0.64
CA ARG A 105 5.75 -15.69 0.78
C ARG A 105 5.11 -17.05 1.05
N ASN A 106 5.06 -17.94 0.07
CA ASN A 106 4.51 -19.27 0.29
C ASN A 106 5.42 -20.04 1.28
N MET A 107 4.91 -20.37 2.47
CA MET A 107 5.67 -21.11 3.49
C MET A 107 5.45 -22.62 3.45
N SER A 108 4.65 -23.11 2.50
CA SER A 108 4.46 -24.56 2.32
C SER A 108 5.46 -25.17 1.34
N ASP A 109 5.49 -26.50 1.32
CA ASP A 109 6.21 -27.30 0.32
C ASP A 109 5.42 -27.49 -0.98
N LYS A 110 4.25 -26.86 -1.13
CA LYS A 110 3.44 -27.01 -2.35
C LYS A 110 4.06 -26.22 -3.49
N PRO A 111 4.22 -26.84 -4.68
CA PRO A 111 4.74 -26.15 -5.85
C PRO A 111 3.75 -25.07 -6.31
N VAL A 112 4.30 -23.97 -6.83
CA VAL A 112 3.52 -22.90 -7.48
C VAL A 112 4.04 -22.78 -8.89
N LYS A 113 3.16 -22.92 -9.88
CA LYS A 113 3.60 -23.08 -11.27
C LYS A 113 3.38 -21.81 -12.07
N ASP A 114 4.36 -21.47 -12.89
CA ASP A 114 4.26 -20.50 -13.99
C ASP A 114 4.67 -21.20 -15.27
N GLU A 115 3.80 -21.18 -16.29
CA GLU A 115 3.96 -21.97 -17.53
C GLU A 115 4.32 -23.46 -17.31
N GLY A 116 3.82 -24.04 -16.21
CA GLY A 116 4.05 -25.44 -15.85
C GLY A 116 5.34 -25.70 -15.05
N GLN A 117 6.21 -24.71 -14.87
CA GLN A 117 7.44 -24.79 -14.08
C GLN A 117 7.21 -24.32 -12.65
N ASP A 118 7.71 -25.07 -11.67
CA ASP A 118 7.64 -24.65 -10.26
C ASP A 118 8.61 -23.48 -10.00
N VAL A 119 8.08 -22.35 -9.53
CA VAL A 119 8.85 -21.13 -9.26
C VAL A 119 9.48 -21.12 -7.88
N MET A 120 9.03 -22.00 -6.98
CA MET A 120 9.45 -21.99 -5.58
C MET A 120 10.95 -22.20 -5.37
N PRO A 121 11.66 -23.09 -6.12
CA PRO A 121 13.10 -23.25 -5.95
C PRO A 121 13.89 -21.94 -6.14
N GLU A 122 13.58 -21.17 -7.18
CA GLU A 122 14.26 -19.89 -7.43
C GLU A 122 13.88 -18.83 -6.37
N VAL A 123 12.62 -18.83 -5.91
CA VAL A 123 12.18 -17.98 -4.77
C VAL A 123 13.02 -18.27 -3.53
N ARG A 124 13.18 -19.53 -3.16
CA ARG A 124 13.98 -19.93 -1.99
C ARG A 124 15.46 -19.58 -2.15
N GLU A 125 16.04 -19.77 -3.34
CA GLU A 125 17.43 -19.41 -3.63
C GLU A 125 17.67 -17.91 -3.41
N VAL A 126 16.80 -17.05 -3.92
CA VAL A 126 16.91 -15.60 -3.73
C VAL A 126 16.75 -15.21 -2.26
N LEU A 127 15.79 -15.81 -1.55
CA LEU A 127 15.58 -15.56 -0.13
C LEU A 127 16.80 -15.98 0.72
N GLU A 128 17.40 -17.13 0.44
CA GLU A 128 18.63 -17.55 1.14
C GLU A 128 19.79 -16.62 0.83
N HIS A 129 19.95 -16.19 -0.42
CA HIS A 129 20.97 -15.21 -0.77
C HIS A 129 20.75 -13.85 -0.07
N MET A 130 19.49 -13.40 0.06
CA MET A 130 19.14 -12.22 0.85
C MET A 130 19.51 -12.40 2.33
N LYS A 131 19.30 -13.59 2.90
CA LYS A 131 19.67 -13.92 4.27
C LYS A 131 21.17 -13.83 4.48
N GLU A 132 21.96 -14.53 3.66
CA GLU A 132 23.42 -14.50 3.70
C GLU A 132 23.95 -13.07 3.62
N PHE A 133 23.48 -12.31 2.62
CA PHE A 133 23.94 -10.95 2.40
C PHE A 133 23.53 -10.01 3.54
N SER A 134 22.26 -10.06 3.96
CA SER A 134 21.78 -9.20 5.05
C SER A 134 22.50 -9.47 6.36
N GLU A 135 22.80 -10.72 6.67
CA GLU A 135 23.57 -11.07 7.87
C GLU A 135 25.03 -10.66 7.75
N ALA A 136 25.66 -10.77 6.57
CA ALA A 136 27.02 -10.26 6.36
C ALA A 136 27.12 -8.74 6.57
N ILE A 137 26.13 -7.95 6.11
CA ILE A 137 26.04 -6.51 6.40
C ILE A 137 25.88 -6.28 7.90
N ARG A 138 24.91 -6.97 8.51
CA ARG A 138 24.52 -6.75 9.91
C ARG A 138 25.61 -7.19 10.88
N SER A 139 26.26 -8.32 10.67
CA SER A 139 27.37 -8.78 11.52
C SER A 139 28.60 -7.85 11.41
N GLY A 140 28.66 -7.07 10.34
CA GLY A 140 29.80 -6.23 9.99
C GLY A 140 30.92 -7.02 9.34
N GLU A 141 30.70 -8.28 8.95
CA GLU A 141 31.64 -9.06 8.15
C GLU A 141 31.87 -8.41 6.78
N TRP A 142 30.80 -7.95 6.14
CA TRP A 142 30.91 -7.14 4.92
C TRP A 142 31.58 -5.80 5.23
N LYS A 143 32.73 -5.57 4.60
CA LYS A 143 33.51 -4.34 4.77
C LYS A 143 33.40 -3.43 3.57
N GLY A 144 33.27 -2.14 3.84
CA GLY A 144 33.50 -1.09 2.87
C GLY A 144 34.93 -1.07 2.35
N TYR A 145 35.22 -0.15 1.43
CA TYR A 145 36.49 -0.11 0.71
C TYR A 145 37.71 0.15 1.60
N THR A 146 37.52 0.77 2.78
CA THR A 146 38.56 1.02 3.78
C THR A 146 38.62 -0.02 4.91
N GLY A 147 37.80 -1.07 4.85
CA GLY A 147 37.76 -2.11 5.88
C GLY A 147 36.78 -1.85 7.03
N LYS A 148 36.05 -0.72 7.01
CA LYS A 148 35.00 -0.39 7.99
C LYS A 148 33.71 -1.18 7.72
N ALA A 149 32.93 -1.44 8.77
CA ALA A 149 31.59 -2.02 8.64
C ALA A 149 30.60 -1.00 8.08
N ILE A 150 29.55 -1.47 7.40
CA ILE A 150 28.48 -0.63 6.87
C ILE A 150 27.60 -0.12 8.02
N THR A 151 27.27 1.18 7.99
CA THR A 151 26.40 1.86 8.96
C THR A 151 25.15 2.45 8.32
N ASP A 152 25.17 2.62 6.99
CA ASP A 152 24.10 3.26 6.24
C ASP A 152 23.76 2.43 5.01
N VAL A 153 22.48 2.20 4.78
CA VAL A 153 21.96 1.54 3.59
C VAL A 153 21.04 2.53 2.89
N VAL A 154 21.32 2.80 1.61
CA VAL A 154 20.54 3.73 0.79
C VAL A 154 19.87 2.94 -0.32
N ASN A 155 18.55 2.76 -0.23
CA ASN A 155 17.75 2.18 -1.30
C ASN A 155 17.45 3.26 -2.33
N ILE A 156 17.79 3.00 -3.60
CA ILE A 156 17.53 3.88 -4.73
C ILE A 156 16.53 3.20 -5.65
N GLY A 157 15.30 3.70 -5.69
CA GLY A 157 14.20 3.13 -6.45
C GLY A 157 12.97 4.05 -6.40
N ILE A 158 11.99 3.87 -7.28
CA ILE A 158 10.77 4.69 -7.31
C ILE A 158 9.52 3.82 -7.39
N GLY A 159 8.40 4.32 -6.87
CA GLY A 159 7.12 3.61 -6.86
C GLY A 159 7.21 2.31 -6.06
N GLY A 160 6.98 1.18 -6.72
CA GLY A 160 6.99 -0.14 -6.08
C GLY A 160 8.34 -0.55 -5.51
N SER A 161 9.44 -0.03 -6.08
CA SER A 161 10.81 -0.26 -5.60
C SER A 161 11.19 0.63 -4.39
N ASP A 162 10.26 1.43 -3.88
CA ASP A 162 10.48 2.42 -2.81
C ASP A 162 9.44 2.33 -1.71
N LEU A 163 8.16 2.53 -2.05
CA LEU A 163 7.09 2.73 -1.08
C LEU A 163 6.91 1.55 -0.11
N GLY A 164 7.02 0.31 -0.60
CA GLY A 164 6.97 -0.88 0.24
C GLY A 164 8.12 -0.93 1.26
N PRO A 165 9.38 -0.94 0.81
CA PRO A 165 10.54 -0.85 1.69
C PRO A 165 10.51 0.31 2.70
N VAL A 166 10.14 1.52 2.26
CA VAL A 166 9.99 2.70 3.14
C VAL A 166 8.95 2.42 4.22
N MET A 167 7.75 1.98 3.82
CA MET A 167 6.65 1.77 4.74
C MET A 167 6.97 0.68 5.76
N VAL A 168 7.53 -0.44 5.33
CA VAL A 168 7.82 -1.56 6.24
C VAL A 168 8.96 -1.24 7.21
N THR A 169 10.02 -0.58 6.75
CA THR A 169 11.13 -0.20 7.65
C THR A 169 10.70 0.85 8.68
N GLU A 170 9.83 1.80 8.31
CA GLU A 170 9.26 2.75 9.26
C GLU A 170 8.28 2.07 10.24
N ALA A 171 7.41 1.17 9.73
CA ALA A 171 6.46 0.40 10.54
C ALA A 171 7.15 -0.53 11.57
N LEU A 172 8.30 -1.10 11.18
CA LEU A 172 9.05 -2.06 11.99
C LEU A 172 10.30 -1.46 12.64
N LYS A 173 10.38 -0.15 12.75
CA LYS A 173 11.55 0.58 13.28
C LYS A 173 11.95 0.15 14.70
N HIS A 174 11.01 -0.29 15.52
CA HIS A 174 11.28 -0.87 16.85
C HIS A 174 12.19 -2.11 16.79
N TYR A 175 12.18 -2.85 15.68
CA TYR A 175 12.95 -4.08 15.46
C TYR A 175 14.27 -3.84 14.71
N ALA A 176 14.61 -2.59 14.41
CA ALA A 176 15.81 -2.25 13.66
C ALA A 176 17.09 -2.59 14.42
N LYS A 177 18.16 -2.92 13.70
CA LYS A 177 19.49 -3.09 14.30
C LYS A 177 20.01 -1.72 14.80
N PRO A 178 20.38 -1.59 16.09
CA PRO A 178 20.98 -0.36 16.59
C PRO A 178 22.25 0.02 15.80
N GLY A 179 22.35 1.30 15.42
CA GLY A 179 23.51 1.83 14.68
C GLY A 179 23.48 1.61 13.16
N LEU A 180 22.52 0.86 12.62
CA LEU A 180 22.31 0.72 11.19
C LEU A 180 21.15 1.62 10.75
N ARG A 181 21.37 2.48 9.75
CA ARG A 181 20.37 3.43 9.23
C ARG A 181 19.94 3.05 7.83
N ALA A 182 18.65 3.09 7.57
CA ALA A 182 18.09 2.93 6.23
C ALA A 182 17.64 4.30 5.70
N HIS A 183 18.01 4.59 4.45
CA HIS A 183 17.64 5.79 3.71
C HIS A 183 17.00 5.36 2.38
N PHE A 184 16.12 6.18 1.84
CA PHE A 184 15.36 5.87 0.65
C PHE A 184 15.36 7.06 -0.28
N VAL A 185 15.93 6.89 -1.48
CA VAL A 185 16.02 7.94 -2.50
C VAL A 185 15.22 7.52 -3.73
N SER A 186 14.14 8.24 -3.97
CA SER A 186 13.19 7.94 -5.05
C SER A 186 12.99 9.05 -6.06
N ASN A 187 12.68 10.25 -5.58
CA ASN A 187 12.49 11.42 -6.45
C ASN A 187 13.74 11.74 -7.31
N ILE A 188 13.50 12.18 -8.55
CA ILE A 188 14.54 12.69 -9.45
C ILE A 188 14.94 14.14 -9.16
N ASP A 189 14.15 14.85 -8.35
CA ASP A 189 14.60 16.09 -7.72
C ASP A 189 15.92 15.83 -6.99
N GLY A 190 16.99 16.49 -7.47
CA GLY A 190 18.35 16.30 -6.97
C GLY A 190 18.50 16.59 -5.47
N THR A 191 17.56 17.33 -4.88
CA THR A 191 17.47 17.53 -3.42
C THR A 191 17.45 16.22 -2.66
N HIS A 192 16.72 15.20 -3.14
CA HIS A 192 16.53 13.96 -2.40
C HIS A 192 17.84 13.18 -2.25
N MET A 193 18.60 13.05 -3.35
CA MET A 193 19.93 12.45 -3.31
C MET A 193 20.91 13.32 -2.53
N ALA A 194 20.92 14.64 -2.77
CA ALA A 194 21.87 15.54 -2.15
C ALA A 194 21.74 15.58 -0.62
N GLU A 195 20.53 15.72 -0.07
CA GLU A 195 20.31 15.73 1.39
C GLU A 195 20.64 14.37 2.03
N THR A 196 20.32 13.27 1.35
CA THR A 196 20.68 11.92 1.83
C THR A 196 22.20 11.77 1.93
N LEU A 197 22.94 12.16 0.90
CA LEU A 197 24.40 12.02 0.89
C LEU A 197 25.13 12.89 1.93
N LYS A 198 24.51 13.99 2.42
CA LYS A 198 25.10 14.83 3.50
C LYS A 198 25.27 14.08 4.82
N VAL A 199 24.40 13.10 5.10
CA VAL A 199 24.46 12.31 6.34
C VAL A 199 25.14 10.95 6.16
N CYS A 200 25.46 10.58 4.91
CA CYS A 200 26.17 9.36 4.56
C CYS A 200 27.70 9.53 4.57
N GLN A 201 28.42 8.42 4.64
CA GLN A 201 29.88 8.38 4.61
C GLN A 201 30.33 7.37 3.53
N PRO A 202 31.15 7.76 2.54
CA PRO A 202 31.53 6.86 1.44
C PRO A 202 32.15 5.54 1.90
N GLU A 203 32.83 5.55 3.05
CA GLU A 203 33.48 4.37 3.63
C GLU A 203 32.51 3.35 4.24
N THR A 204 31.31 3.77 4.65
CA THR A 204 30.37 2.96 5.45
C THR A 204 28.95 2.95 4.91
N THR A 205 28.73 3.44 3.69
CA THR A 205 27.41 3.44 3.03
C THR A 205 27.31 2.37 1.94
N LEU A 206 26.28 1.53 2.01
CA LEU A 206 25.89 0.61 0.96
C LEU A 206 24.71 1.19 0.17
N PHE A 207 24.78 1.17 -1.14
CA PHE A 207 23.70 1.55 -2.05
C PHE A 207 23.03 0.32 -2.65
N ILE A 208 21.70 0.28 -2.61
CA ILE A 208 20.88 -0.76 -3.21
C ILE A 208 20.13 -0.13 -4.39
N VAL A 209 20.44 -0.54 -5.61
CA VAL A 209 19.79 -0.02 -6.83
C VAL A 209 18.62 -0.92 -7.21
N ALA A 210 17.40 -0.47 -6.93
CA ALA A 210 16.17 -1.24 -7.06
C ALA A 210 15.39 -0.88 -8.33
N SER A 211 15.59 -1.66 -9.41
CA SER A 211 14.93 -1.42 -10.70
C SER A 211 14.83 -2.70 -11.53
N LYS A 212 13.60 -3.16 -11.79
CA LYS A 212 13.30 -4.36 -12.60
C LYS A 212 14.06 -4.36 -13.92
N THR A 213 13.91 -3.30 -14.72
CA THR A 213 14.55 -3.18 -16.03
C THR A 213 16.00 -2.71 -15.97
N PHE A 214 16.42 -2.16 -14.82
CA PHE A 214 17.66 -1.39 -14.66
C PHE A 214 17.83 -0.22 -15.65
N THR A 215 16.72 0.29 -16.21
CA THR A 215 16.72 1.41 -17.19
C THR A 215 15.82 2.58 -16.80
N THR A 216 15.14 2.49 -15.64
CA THR A 216 14.28 3.56 -15.11
C THR A 216 15.08 4.86 -14.96
N GLN A 217 14.66 5.92 -15.66
CA GLN A 217 15.45 7.14 -15.83
C GLN A 217 15.82 7.76 -14.48
N GLU A 218 14.84 7.88 -13.59
CA GLU A 218 14.99 8.47 -12.26
C GLU A 218 15.98 7.65 -11.41
N THR A 219 15.75 6.34 -11.30
CA THR A 219 16.59 5.42 -10.52
C THR A 219 18.04 5.40 -11.02
N ILE A 220 18.27 5.30 -12.34
CA ILE A 220 19.62 5.21 -12.90
C ILE A 220 20.37 6.54 -12.84
N THR A 221 19.67 7.67 -12.96
CA THR A 221 20.27 8.99 -12.76
C THR A 221 20.70 9.17 -11.30
N ASN A 222 19.85 8.80 -10.35
CA ASN A 222 20.19 8.80 -8.92
C ASN A 222 21.34 7.83 -8.61
N ALA A 223 21.29 6.60 -9.11
CA ALA A 223 22.36 5.62 -8.90
C ALA A 223 23.71 6.10 -9.46
N THR A 224 23.70 6.70 -10.66
CA THR A 224 24.89 7.31 -11.25
C THR A 224 25.43 8.45 -10.39
N SER A 225 24.55 9.30 -9.85
CA SER A 225 24.93 10.41 -8.97
C SER A 225 25.58 9.90 -7.68
N ALA A 226 24.99 8.89 -7.03
CA ALA A 226 25.57 8.22 -5.87
C ALA A 226 26.93 7.56 -6.18
N LYS A 227 27.04 6.89 -7.34
CA LYS A 227 28.31 6.28 -7.79
C LYS A 227 29.39 7.33 -8.01
N ASN A 228 29.07 8.46 -8.64
CA ASN A 228 30.02 9.55 -8.86
C ASN A 228 30.49 10.13 -7.52
N TRP A 229 29.58 10.46 -6.61
CA TRP A 229 29.89 10.91 -5.26
C TRP A 229 30.79 9.90 -4.51
N PHE A 230 30.49 8.61 -4.60
CA PHE A 230 31.30 7.57 -3.99
C PHE A 230 32.73 7.54 -4.57
N LEU A 231 32.85 7.62 -5.90
CA LEU A 231 34.14 7.59 -6.60
C LEU A 231 34.96 8.87 -6.41
N GLU A 232 34.36 9.99 -6.05
CA GLU A 232 35.09 11.18 -5.61
C GLU A 232 35.97 10.89 -4.39
N SER A 233 35.56 9.96 -3.52
CA SER A 233 36.33 9.55 -2.33
C SER A 233 37.12 8.26 -2.55
N ALA A 234 36.48 7.22 -3.09
CA ALA A 234 37.11 5.91 -3.26
C ALA A 234 38.15 5.86 -4.40
N LYS A 235 38.03 6.76 -5.39
CA LYS A 235 38.88 6.95 -6.59
C LYS A 235 38.96 5.76 -7.56
N ASP A 236 38.91 4.52 -7.08
CA ASP A 236 39.04 3.29 -7.86
C ASP A 236 37.68 2.62 -8.09
N LYS A 237 37.34 2.39 -9.36
CA LYS A 237 36.07 1.77 -9.79
C LYS A 237 35.87 0.36 -9.24
N LYS A 238 36.93 -0.38 -8.91
CA LYS A 238 36.79 -1.74 -8.33
C LYS A 238 36.06 -1.72 -6.98
N HIS A 239 36.04 -0.58 -6.28
CA HIS A 239 35.38 -0.45 -5.00
C HIS A 239 33.85 -0.34 -5.11
N VAL A 240 33.30 -0.11 -6.30
CA VAL A 240 31.84 -0.10 -6.54
C VAL A 240 31.21 -1.42 -6.11
N ALA A 241 31.85 -2.56 -6.41
CA ALA A 241 31.35 -3.89 -6.03
C ALA A 241 31.20 -4.09 -4.50
N LYS A 242 31.83 -3.27 -3.66
CA LYS A 242 31.69 -3.33 -2.19
C LYS A 242 30.57 -2.42 -1.65
N HIS A 243 30.10 -1.48 -2.46
CA HIS A 243 29.20 -0.41 -2.03
C HIS A 243 27.92 -0.32 -2.86
N PHE A 244 27.77 -1.13 -3.91
CA PHE A 244 26.59 -1.15 -4.76
C PHE A 244 26.13 -2.59 -4.99
N VAL A 245 24.84 -2.82 -4.78
CA VAL A 245 24.13 -4.05 -5.14
C VAL A 245 22.91 -3.71 -5.99
N ALA A 246 22.39 -4.69 -6.73
CA ALA A 246 21.26 -4.48 -7.63
C ALA A 246 20.11 -5.43 -7.32
N LEU A 247 18.88 -4.91 -7.37
CA LEU A 247 17.65 -5.70 -7.35
C LEU A 247 17.06 -5.59 -8.76
N SER A 248 17.27 -6.61 -9.59
CA SER A 248 16.99 -6.52 -11.02
C SER A 248 16.95 -7.87 -11.71
N THR A 249 16.40 -7.88 -12.93
CA THR A 249 16.45 -9.04 -13.85
C THR A 249 17.47 -8.85 -14.98
N ASN A 250 18.06 -7.65 -15.11
CA ASN A 250 18.89 -7.26 -16.25
C ASN A 250 20.39 -7.34 -15.93
N THR A 251 20.95 -8.56 -15.97
CA THR A 251 22.38 -8.81 -15.68
C THR A 251 23.33 -7.95 -16.52
N LYS A 252 22.97 -7.66 -17.78
CA LYS A 252 23.82 -6.90 -18.70
C LYS A 252 24.00 -5.46 -18.22
N GLU A 253 22.90 -4.76 -17.92
CA GLU A 253 22.94 -3.37 -17.47
C GLU A 253 23.52 -3.24 -16.05
N VAL A 254 23.24 -4.22 -15.17
CA VAL A 254 23.85 -4.28 -13.83
C VAL A 254 25.37 -4.41 -13.92
N SER A 255 25.87 -5.31 -14.76
CA SER A 255 27.31 -5.50 -14.98
C SER A 255 27.94 -4.26 -15.62
N ALA A 256 27.28 -3.66 -16.61
CA ALA A 256 27.74 -2.43 -17.26
C ALA A 256 27.82 -1.24 -16.29
N PHE A 257 26.96 -1.20 -15.27
CA PHE A 257 27.03 -0.19 -14.22
C PHE A 257 28.25 -0.36 -13.30
N GLY A 258 28.80 -1.57 -13.21
CA GLY A 258 29.97 -1.93 -12.39
C GLY A 258 29.63 -2.70 -11.10
N ILE A 259 28.42 -3.23 -10.98
CA ILE A 259 28.00 -4.09 -9.87
C ILE A 259 28.42 -5.53 -10.19
N ASP A 260 28.96 -6.23 -9.20
CA ASP A 260 29.28 -7.66 -9.32
C ASP A 260 27.98 -8.45 -9.55
N PRO A 261 27.88 -9.33 -10.57
CA PRO A 261 26.72 -10.17 -10.78
C PRO A 261 26.31 -11.01 -9.57
N LYS A 262 27.26 -11.36 -8.68
CA LYS A 262 26.95 -12.02 -7.39
C LYS A 262 26.16 -11.14 -6.44
N ASN A 263 26.24 -9.82 -6.58
CA ASN A 263 25.49 -8.85 -5.80
C ASN A 263 24.18 -8.42 -6.50
N MET A 264 23.72 -9.22 -7.46
CA MET A 264 22.42 -9.03 -8.11
C MET A 264 21.40 -9.99 -7.53
N PHE A 265 20.32 -9.44 -6.98
CA PHE A 265 19.19 -10.17 -6.43
C PHE A 265 18.07 -10.16 -7.47
N LYS A 266 17.76 -11.34 -7.99
CA LYS A 266 16.77 -11.52 -9.05
C LYS A 266 15.34 -11.48 -8.50
N PHE A 267 14.41 -11.14 -9.38
CA PHE A 267 12.98 -11.37 -9.19
C PHE A 267 12.35 -11.56 -10.58
N TRP A 268 11.03 -11.78 -10.64
CA TRP A 268 10.39 -12.26 -11.87
C TRP A 268 9.39 -11.25 -12.43
N ASP A 269 8.90 -11.51 -13.65
CA ASP A 269 8.01 -10.60 -14.33
C ASP A 269 6.58 -10.59 -13.76
N TRP A 270 6.12 -11.73 -13.23
CA TRP A 270 4.89 -11.92 -12.44
C TRP A 270 4.91 -11.21 -11.07
N VAL A 271 6.06 -10.64 -10.67
CA VAL A 271 6.14 -9.72 -9.54
C VAL A 271 5.80 -8.31 -10.02
N GLY A 272 4.57 -7.87 -9.74
CA GLY A 272 4.13 -6.50 -9.94
C GLY A 272 4.86 -5.55 -8.97
N GLY A 273 5.25 -4.37 -9.42
CA GLY A 273 6.07 -3.44 -8.62
C GLY A 273 5.42 -3.08 -7.28
N ARG A 274 4.13 -2.75 -7.27
CA ARG A 274 3.35 -2.42 -6.06
C ARG A 274 3.02 -3.62 -5.15
N TYR A 275 3.47 -4.83 -5.54
CA TYR A 275 3.35 -6.08 -4.78
C TYR A 275 4.72 -6.73 -4.55
N SER A 276 5.80 -5.96 -4.65
CA SER A 276 7.16 -6.52 -4.77
C SER A 276 7.95 -6.60 -3.47
N LEU A 277 7.50 -5.95 -2.38
CA LEU A 277 8.26 -5.87 -1.12
C LEU A 277 8.61 -7.24 -0.52
N TRP A 278 7.88 -8.29 -0.90
CA TRP A 278 8.08 -9.67 -0.49
C TRP A 278 9.27 -10.36 -1.19
N SER A 279 9.75 -9.80 -2.29
CA SER A 279 10.84 -10.33 -3.13
C SER A 279 12.21 -9.77 -2.71
N ALA A 280 13.19 -9.90 -3.60
CA ALA A 280 14.46 -9.17 -3.55
C ALA A 280 14.32 -7.67 -3.23
N ILE A 281 13.23 -7.01 -3.67
CA ILE A 281 12.93 -5.60 -3.32
C ILE A 281 12.92 -5.36 -1.81
N GLY A 282 12.58 -6.37 -1.00
CA GLY A 282 12.62 -6.33 0.45
C GLY A 282 14.02 -6.41 1.08
N LEU A 283 15.12 -6.42 0.30
CA LEU A 283 16.47 -6.56 0.84
C LEU A 283 16.83 -5.48 1.86
N SER A 284 16.42 -4.23 1.62
CA SER A 284 16.64 -3.14 2.58
C SER A 284 15.87 -3.36 3.90
N ILE A 285 14.69 -4.00 3.85
CA ILE A 285 13.94 -4.43 5.03
C ILE A 285 14.74 -5.48 5.79
N ALA A 286 15.15 -6.56 5.10
CA ALA A 286 15.91 -7.66 5.70
C ALA A 286 17.22 -7.19 6.35
N ILE A 287 17.95 -6.26 5.70
CA ILE A 287 19.15 -5.66 6.30
C ILE A 287 18.81 -4.86 7.56
N TYR A 288 17.75 -4.05 7.51
CA TYR A 288 17.40 -3.12 8.60
C TYR A 288 16.88 -3.85 9.85
N VAL A 289 15.91 -4.75 9.71
CA VAL A 289 15.28 -5.46 10.85
C VAL A 289 15.86 -6.86 11.10
N GLY A 290 16.58 -7.42 10.13
CA GLY A 290 17.12 -8.78 10.19
C GLY A 290 16.27 -9.78 9.42
N PHE A 291 16.91 -10.82 8.88
CA PHE A 291 16.22 -11.78 8.02
C PHE A 291 15.14 -12.56 8.75
N ASP A 292 15.34 -12.96 10.02
CA ASP A 292 14.30 -13.62 10.82
C ASP A 292 13.03 -12.78 10.92
N LYS A 293 13.16 -11.45 11.02
CA LYS A 293 12.02 -10.52 11.06
C LYS A 293 11.40 -10.31 9.69
N PHE A 294 12.19 -10.39 8.62
CA PHE A 294 11.68 -10.41 7.25
C PHE A 294 10.91 -11.72 6.96
N GLU A 295 11.38 -12.87 7.44
CA GLU A 295 10.69 -14.14 7.34
C GLU A 295 9.38 -14.15 8.15
N GLU A 296 9.37 -13.58 9.37
CA GLU A 296 8.13 -13.36 10.13
C GLU A 296 7.12 -12.52 9.34
N LEU A 297 7.57 -11.45 8.65
CA LEU A 297 6.73 -10.63 7.76
C LEU A 297 6.13 -11.47 6.63
N LEU A 298 6.95 -12.26 5.93
CA LEU A 298 6.48 -13.17 4.88
C LEU A 298 5.46 -14.18 5.44
N HIS A 299 5.73 -14.76 6.61
CA HIS A 299 4.86 -15.75 7.24
C HIS A 299 3.48 -15.15 7.61
N GLY A 300 3.45 -13.91 8.07
CA GLY A 300 2.18 -13.22 8.31
C GLY A 300 1.35 -13.04 7.04
N GLY A 301 2.00 -12.64 5.94
CA GLY A 301 1.33 -12.55 4.64
C GLY A 301 0.84 -13.91 4.14
N TYR A 302 1.62 -14.97 4.36
CA TYR A 302 1.23 -16.36 4.06
C TYR A 302 -0.02 -16.81 4.83
N GLU A 303 -0.08 -16.55 6.13
CA GLU A 303 -1.23 -16.93 6.95
C GLU A 303 -2.51 -16.24 6.44
N MET A 304 -2.40 -14.97 6.04
CA MET A 304 -3.52 -14.26 5.42
C MET A 304 -3.86 -14.78 4.01
N ASP A 305 -2.87 -15.23 3.23
CA ASP A 305 -3.11 -15.92 1.96
C ASP A 305 -3.93 -17.21 2.19
N GLN A 306 -3.60 -17.99 3.22
CA GLN A 306 -4.34 -19.20 3.56
C GLN A 306 -5.76 -18.89 4.05
N HIS A 307 -5.95 -17.82 4.83
CA HIS A 307 -7.29 -17.35 5.19
C HIS A 307 -8.09 -16.95 3.94
N PHE A 308 -7.50 -16.17 3.04
CA PHE A 308 -8.17 -15.74 1.81
C PHE A 308 -8.55 -16.93 0.92
N LEU A 309 -7.69 -17.95 0.82
CA LEU A 309 -7.90 -19.13 -0.01
C LEU A 309 -8.97 -20.08 0.55
N ASN A 310 -8.97 -20.32 1.86
CA ASN A 310 -9.70 -21.43 2.47
C ASN A 310 -10.95 -21.02 3.25
N THR A 311 -11.15 -19.74 3.55
CA THR A 311 -12.30 -19.26 4.34
C THR A 311 -13.51 -18.97 3.43
N PRO A 312 -14.73 -19.42 3.79
CA PRO A 312 -15.97 -19.05 3.09
C PRO A 312 -16.12 -17.55 2.93
N LEU A 313 -16.69 -17.09 1.81
CA LEU A 313 -16.74 -15.66 1.46
C LEU A 313 -17.39 -14.79 2.54
N GLU A 314 -18.42 -15.30 3.20
CA GLU A 314 -19.15 -14.67 4.31
C GLU A 314 -18.33 -14.48 5.59
N ASP A 315 -17.20 -15.17 5.73
CA ASP A 315 -16.28 -15.05 6.87
C ASP A 315 -14.88 -14.53 6.48
N ASN A 316 -14.70 -14.23 5.19
CA ASN A 316 -13.40 -13.92 4.61
C ASN A 316 -13.13 -12.41 4.64
N ILE A 317 -12.35 -11.96 5.63
CA ILE A 317 -12.01 -10.54 5.86
C ILE A 317 -11.66 -9.75 4.57
N PRO A 318 -10.69 -10.14 3.72
CA PRO A 318 -10.42 -9.43 2.47
C PRO A 318 -11.63 -9.30 1.53
N VAL A 319 -12.46 -10.35 1.42
CA VAL A 319 -13.67 -10.34 0.58
C VAL A 319 -14.69 -9.35 1.14
N LEU A 320 -14.94 -9.40 2.45
CA LEU A 320 -15.87 -8.49 3.12
C LEU A 320 -15.43 -7.03 2.99
N MET A 321 -14.13 -6.75 3.15
CA MET A 321 -13.57 -5.42 2.92
C MET A 321 -13.75 -4.96 1.46
N GLY A 322 -13.53 -5.86 0.50
CA GLY A 322 -13.73 -5.58 -0.92
C GLY A 322 -15.18 -5.21 -1.22
N LEU A 323 -16.12 -6.02 -0.73
CA LEU A 323 -17.57 -5.87 -0.90
C LEU A 323 -18.12 -4.60 -0.26
N LEU A 324 -17.67 -4.24 0.95
CA LEU A 324 -18.04 -2.95 1.57
C LEU A 324 -17.53 -1.78 0.72
N GLY A 325 -16.34 -1.89 0.14
CA GLY A 325 -15.83 -0.91 -0.80
C GLY A 325 -16.70 -0.79 -2.06
N ILE A 326 -17.15 -1.90 -2.65
CA ILE A 326 -18.11 -1.90 -3.76
C ILE A 326 -19.42 -1.22 -3.35
N TRP A 327 -19.95 -1.56 -2.17
CA TRP A 327 -21.19 -0.99 -1.64
C TRP A 327 -21.13 0.54 -1.60
N TYR A 328 -20.07 1.10 -1.02
CA TYR A 328 -19.96 2.55 -0.90
C TYR A 328 -19.53 3.25 -2.19
N ASN A 329 -18.61 2.67 -2.94
CA ASN A 329 -18.13 3.27 -4.18
C ASN A 329 -19.24 3.33 -5.23
N ASN A 330 -19.93 2.20 -5.44
CA ASN A 330 -20.82 2.06 -6.59
C ASN A 330 -22.28 2.44 -6.32
N PHE A 331 -22.77 2.23 -5.09
CA PHE A 331 -24.18 2.51 -4.77
C PHE A 331 -24.32 3.85 -4.03
N PHE A 332 -23.46 4.12 -3.05
CA PHE A 332 -23.44 5.43 -2.38
C PHE A 332 -22.66 6.53 -3.14
N GLY A 333 -21.88 6.17 -4.16
CA GLY A 333 -21.08 7.13 -4.93
C GLY A 333 -19.90 7.73 -4.14
N ALA A 334 -19.41 7.04 -3.10
CA ALA A 334 -18.28 7.50 -2.30
C ALA A 334 -16.98 7.43 -3.12
N GLN A 335 -16.45 8.60 -3.47
CA GLN A 335 -15.26 8.72 -4.35
C GLN A 335 -13.94 8.41 -3.65
N THR A 336 -13.92 8.38 -2.32
CA THR A 336 -12.69 8.27 -1.53
C THR A 336 -12.83 7.24 -0.43
N HIS A 337 -11.73 6.61 -0.04
CA HIS A 337 -11.64 5.71 1.11
C HIS A 337 -10.46 6.11 1.98
N ALA A 338 -10.69 6.35 3.26
CA ALA A 338 -9.66 6.81 4.19
C ALA A 338 -9.04 5.65 4.97
N ILE A 339 -7.70 5.61 5.08
CA ILE A 339 -6.95 4.64 5.89
C ILE A 339 -6.30 5.42 7.04
N LEU A 340 -6.73 5.15 8.28
CA LEU A 340 -6.46 5.99 9.45
C LEU A 340 -5.82 5.14 10.57
N PRO A 341 -4.52 4.82 10.48
CA PRO A 341 -3.85 4.04 11.50
C PRO A 341 -3.62 4.88 12.77
N TYR A 342 -4.05 4.39 13.92
CA TYR A 342 -3.74 4.93 15.24
C TYR A 342 -2.43 4.31 15.72
N ASP A 343 -1.38 4.51 14.91
CA ASP A 343 -0.02 4.07 15.15
C ASP A 343 0.94 4.96 14.34
N GLN A 344 1.94 5.52 15.02
CA GLN A 344 2.88 6.47 14.38
C GLN A 344 3.92 5.78 13.49
N TYR A 345 4.25 4.52 13.76
CA TYR A 345 5.15 3.76 12.87
C TYR A 345 4.46 3.47 11.52
N MET A 346 3.14 3.33 11.51
CA MET A 346 2.33 3.14 10.30
C MET A 346 2.06 4.43 9.49
N HIS A 347 2.81 5.52 9.68
CA HIS A 347 2.56 6.81 8.99
C HIS A 347 2.64 6.75 7.45
N ARG A 348 3.39 5.79 6.90
CA ARG A 348 3.47 5.56 5.45
C ARG A 348 2.49 4.51 4.93
N PHE A 349 1.72 3.86 5.80
CA PHE A 349 0.77 2.82 5.41
C PHE A 349 -0.33 3.34 4.46
N PRO A 350 -0.94 4.54 4.68
CA PRO A 350 -1.88 5.10 3.70
C PRO A 350 -1.22 5.37 2.34
N ALA A 351 -0.01 5.93 2.33
CA ALA A 351 0.72 6.25 1.10
C ALA A 351 1.16 4.99 0.32
N TYR A 352 1.48 3.89 1.01
CA TYR A 352 1.73 2.60 0.36
C TYR A 352 0.47 2.11 -0.39
N PHE A 353 -0.70 2.17 0.26
CA PHE A 353 -1.95 1.75 -0.36
C PHE A 353 -2.56 2.77 -1.33
N GLN A 354 -2.09 4.01 -1.37
CA GLN A 354 -2.33 4.89 -2.52
C GLN A 354 -1.82 4.26 -3.81
N GLN A 355 -0.59 3.75 -3.81
CA GLN A 355 -0.09 3.01 -4.97
C GLN A 355 -0.81 1.66 -5.10
N GLY A 356 -0.88 0.88 -4.03
CA GLY A 356 -1.44 -0.47 -4.05
C GLY A 356 -2.86 -0.52 -4.61
N ASP A 357 -3.75 0.36 -4.18
CA ASP A 357 -5.15 0.38 -4.58
C ASP A 357 -5.35 1.16 -5.89
N MET A 358 -4.88 2.42 -5.95
CA MET A 358 -5.22 3.33 -7.06
C MET A 358 -4.51 2.95 -8.37
N GLU A 359 -3.26 2.48 -8.32
CA GLU A 359 -2.55 2.03 -9.53
C GLU A 359 -3.10 0.67 -10.03
N SER A 360 -3.63 -0.15 -9.12
CA SER A 360 -4.28 -1.42 -9.47
C SER A 360 -5.65 -1.19 -10.10
N ASN A 361 -6.53 -0.47 -9.40
CA ASN A 361 -7.95 -0.43 -9.69
C ASN A 361 -8.45 0.89 -10.28
N GLY A 362 -7.58 1.91 -10.43
CA GLY A 362 -7.86 3.14 -11.18
C GLY A 362 -7.94 2.91 -12.69
N LYS A 363 -8.86 2.04 -13.11
CA LYS A 363 -9.00 1.53 -14.48
C LYS A 363 -10.39 1.81 -15.02
N TYR A 364 -10.53 1.81 -16.34
CA TYR A 364 -11.82 2.07 -16.98
C TYR A 364 -12.15 1.10 -18.13
N VAL A 365 -11.29 0.11 -18.39
CA VAL A 365 -11.48 -0.88 -19.45
C VAL A 365 -11.52 -2.27 -18.80
N SER A 366 -12.54 -3.04 -19.15
CA SER A 366 -12.74 -4.40 -18.66
C SER A 366 -11.92 -5.42 -19.43
N ARG A 367 -11.93 -6.67 -18.97
CA ARG A 367 -11.31 -7.82 -19.62
C ARG A 367 -11.84 -8.11 -21.02
N SER A 368 -13.08 -7.73 -21.33
CA SER A 368 -13.66 -7.85 -22.67
C SER A 368 -13.25 -6.70 -23.62
N GLY A 369 -12.45 -5.74 -23.14
CA GLY A 369 -12.06 -4.55 -23.90
C GLY A 369 -13.14 -3.46 -23.93
N GLN A 370 -14.24 -3.64 -23.20
CA GLN A 370 -15.31 -2.64 -23.10
C GLN A 370 -14.98 -1.61 -22.03
N ARG A 371 -15.46 -0.38 -22.21
CA ARG A 371 -15.41 0.63 -21.16
C ARG A 371 -16.41 0.26 -20.06
N VAL A 372 -15.97 0.33 -18.80
CA VAL A 372 -16.85 0.13 -17.63
C VAL A 372 -17.90 1.24 -17.55
N ASP A 373 -19.09 0.88 -17.09
CA ASP A 373 -20.25 1.76 -16.91
C ASP A 373 -20.49 2.14 -15.43
N THR A 374 -19.50 1.86 -14.59
CA THR A 374 -19.51 2.12 -13.14
C THR A 374 -18.20 2.80 -12.72
N SER A 375 -18.17 3.35 -11.50
CA SER A 375 -16.92 3.76 -10.86
C SER A 375 -16.07 2.55 -10.45
N THR A 376 -14.75 2.68 -10.50
CA THR A 376 -13.77 1.64 -10.11
C THR A 376 -12.98 2.10 -8.88
N GLY A 377 -11.66 1.93 -8.83
CA GLY A 377 -10.84 2.22 -7.65
C GLY A 377 -11.09 3.61 -7.04
N PRO A 378 -11.28 3.72 -5.72
CA PRO A 378 -11.47 5.00 -5.05
C PRO A 378 -10.15 5.77 -4.91
N ILE A 379 -10.23 7.05 -4.56
CA ILE A 379 -9.06 7.80 -4.11
C ILE A 379 -8.73 7.39 -2.67
N ILE A 380 -7.54 6.83 -2.46
CA ILE A 380 -7.03 6.48 -1.13
C ILE A 380 -6.29 7.66 -0.51
N TRP A 381 -6.52 7.91 0.77
CA TRP A 381 -5.82 8.93 1.53
C TRP A 381 -5.90 8.65 3.03
N GLY A 382 -5.13 9.40 3.83
CA GLY A 382 -5.19 9.32 5.27
C GLY A 382 -3.87 9.69 5.93
N GLU A 383 -3.93 9.90 7.24
CA GLU A 383 -2.79 10.20 8.12
C GLU A 383 -3.04 9.52 9.47
N PRO A 384 -1.98 9.29 10.27
CA PRO A 384 -2.14 8.68 11.58
C PRO A 384 -3.09 9.43 12.52
N GLY A 385 -3.82 8.65 13.31
CA GLY A 385 -4.48 9.14 14.52
C GLY A 385 -3.44 9.40 15.63
N THR A 386 -3.61 10.40 16.48
CA THR A 386 -4.75 11.33 16.56
C THR A 386 -4.58 12.59 15.71
N ASN A 387 -3.46 12.75 15.00
CA ASN A 387 -3.14 13.95 14.21
C ASN A 387 -4.24 14.30 13.19
N GLY A 388 -4.79 13.31 12.50
CA GLY A 388 -5.90 13.51 11.56
C GLY A 388 -7.13 14.19 12.18
N GLN A 389 -7.40 13.94 13.48
CA GLN A 389 -8.50 14.58 14.22
C GLN A 389 -8.37 16.10 14.27
N HIS A 390 -7.13 16.58 14.31
CA HIS A 390 -6.77 18.00 14.37
C HIS A 390 -6.43 18.60 13.00
N ALA A 391 -6.71 17.88 11.91
CA ALA A 391 -6.44 18.32 10.54
C ALA A 391 -7.69 18.30 9.67
N PHE A 392 -8.25 17.11 9.41
CA PHE A 392 -9.30 16.93 8.40
C PHE A 392 -10.55 16.21 8.89
N TYR A 393 -10.59 15.71 10.14
CA TYR A 393 -11.79 15.05 10.67
C TYR A 393 -12.98 16.01 10.77
N GLN A 394 -12.75 17.33 10.84
CA GLN A 394 -13.81 18.34 10.68
C GLN A 394 -14.63 18.11 9.41
N LEU A 395 -13.95 17.86 8.28
CA LEU A 395 -14.61 17.57 7.00
C LEU A 395 -15.30 16.21 7.03
N ILE A 396 -14.69 15.20 7.66
CA ILE A 396 -15.32 13.88 7.78
C ILE A 396 -16.63 13.99 8.58
N HIS A 397 -16.61 14.68 9.72
CA HIS A 397 -17.76 14.81 10.63
C HIS A 397 -18.86 15.75 10.13
N GLN A 398 -18.52 16.92 9.59
CA GLN A 398 -19.51 17.97 9.28
C GLN A 398 -19.44 18.46 7.83
N GLY A 399 -18.55 17.91 7.01
CA GLY A 399 -18.52 18.16 5.57
C GLY A 399 -19.65 17.45 4.83
N THR A 400 -19.74 17.74 3.54
CA THR A 400 -20.79 17.24 2.62
C THR A 400 -20.42 15.96 1.88
N LYS A 401 -19.30 15.33 2.24
CA LYS A 401 -18.79 14.11 1.61
C LYS A 401 -19.08 12.89 2.49
N LEU A 402 -19.46 11.79 1.86
CA LEU A 402 -19.46 10.46 2.49
C LEU A 402 -18.08 9.84 2.28
N ILE A 403 -17.42 9.47 3.38
CA ILE A 403 -16.05 8.96 3.37
C ILE A 403 -16.03 7.69 4.24
N PRO A 404 -16.11 6.49 3.65
CA PRO A 404 -15.79 5.26 4.35
C PRO A 404 -14.35 5.32 4.88
N CYS A 405 -14.16 4.89 6.13
CA CYS A 405 -12.88 4.96 6.81
C CYS A 405 -12.51 3.61 7.45
N ASP A 406 -11.29 3.16 7.24
CA ASP A 406 -10.68 2.06 7.99
C ASP A 406 -9.83 2.65 9.12
N PHE A 407 -10.22 2.41 10.36
CA PHE A 407 -9.45 2.75 11.55
C PHE A 407 -8.64 1.52 11.97
N LEU A 408 -7.34 1.66 12.17
CA LEU A 408 -6.45 0.55 12.55
C LEU A 408 -5.75 0.83 13.87
N ALA A 409 -5.70 -0.09 14.83
CA ALA A 409 -4.97 0.13 16.08
C ALA A 409 -4.41 -1.17 16.70
N PRO A 410 -3.17 -1.16 17.22
CA PRO A 410 -2.67 -2.24 18.06
C PRO A 410 -3.27 -2.20 19.47
N ILE A 411 -3.59 -3.36 20.04
CA ILE A 411 -3.98 -3.52 21.44
C ILE A 411 -2.78 -3.19 22.35
N GLU A 412 -1.58 -3.66 22.01
CA GLU A 412 -0.33 -3.41 22.72
C GLU A 412 0.57 -2.42 21.97
N THR A 413 1.01 -1.37 22.65
CA THR A 413 2.05 -0.47 22.13
C THR A 413 3.45 -1.09 22.21
N LEU A 414 4.28 -0.76 21.22
CA LEU A 414 5.71 -1.05 21.24
C LEU A 414 6.50 -0.16 22.23
N ASN A 415 5.90 0.96 22.68
CA ASN A 415 6.55 1.93 23.56
C ASN A 415 5.63 2.26 24.77
N PRO A 416 5.57 1.42 25.82
CA PRO A 416 4.67 1.59 26.97
C PRO A 416 5.17 2.67 27.96
N ILE A 417 5.50 3.86 27.47
CA ILE A 417 5.93 5.00 28.29
C ILE A 417 4.81 5.45 29.23
N GLU A 418 5.19 6.08 30.34
CA GLU A 418 4.23 6.52 31.38
C GLU A 418 3.28 5.38 31.82
N LYS A 419 3.82 4.16 31.89
CA LYS A 419 3.08 2.92 32.24
C LYS A 419 1.85 2.67 31.34
N GLY A 420 1.94 3.03 30.06
CA GLY A 420 0.87 2.81 29.08
C GLY A 420 -0.13 3.96 28.94
N LYS A 421 -0.03 5.02 29.74
CA LYS A 421 -0.98 6.15 29.73
C LYS A 421 -1.19 6.76 28.35
N HIS A 422 -0.11 6.88 27.55
CA HIS A 422 -0.20 7.40 26.18
C HIS A 422 -1.05 6.49 25.29
N HIS A 423 -0.91 5.17 25.45
CA HIS A 423 -1.66 4.19 24.66
C HIS A 423 -3.13 4.13 25.06
N ASP A 424 -3.44 4.25 26.36
CA ASP A 424 -4.83 4.35 26.83
C ASP A 424 -5.54 5.58 26.23
N ILE A 425 -4.85 6.73 26.20
CA ILE A 425 -5.38 7.95 25.57
C ILE A 425 -5.57 7.74 24.06
N LEU A 426 -4.60 7.12 23.38
CA LEU A 426 -4.69 6.81 21.95
C LEU A 426 -5.89 5.92 21.63
N LEU A 427 -6.07 4.82 22.37
CA LEU A 427 -7.18 3.89 22.18
C LEU A 427 -8.53 4.50 22.57
N SER A 428 -8.60 5.32 23.62
CA SER A 428 -9.83 6.06 23.94
C SER A 428 -10.29 6.93 22.77
N ASN A 429 -9.34 7.55 22.05
CA ASN A 429 -9.61 8.35 20.88
C ASN A 429 -10.01 7.50 19.66
N PHE A 430 -9.35 6.36 19.44
CA PHE A 430 -9.72 5.39 18.41
C PHE A 430 -11.19 4.95 18.55
N PHE A 431 -11.58 4.55 19.77
CA PHE A 431 -12.96 4.13 20.05
C PHE A 431 -13.95 5.29 19.90
N ALA A 432 -13.66 6.43 20.52
CA ALA A 432 -14.56 7.59 20.52
C ALA A 432 -14.82 8.15 19.12
N GLN A 433 -13.83 8.14 18.22
CA GLN A 433 -14.03 8.69 16.87
C GLN A 433 -14.98 7.85 16.03
N THR A 434 -14.85 6.52 16.05
CA THR A 434 -15.77 5.64 15.29
C THR A 434 -17.17 5.64 15.89
N GLU A 435 -17.30 5.75 17.22
CA GLU A 435 -18.57 5.95 17.90
C GLU A 435 -19.21 7.29 17.49
N ALA A 436 -18.46 8.40 17.56
CA ALA A 436 -18.96 9.73 17.21
C ALA A 436 -19.44 9.81 15.75
N LEU A 437 -18.71 9.19 14.82
CA LEU A 437 -19.08 9.09 13.41
C LEU A 437 -20.40 8.33 13.21
N MET A 438 -20.66 7.31 14.03
CA MET A 438 -21.91 6.57 14.04
C MET A 438 -23.07 7.37 14.66
N VAL A 439 -22.91 7.87 15.89
CA VAL A 439 -24.04 8.38 16.69
C VAL A 439 -24.40 9.83 16.39
N GLY A 440 -23.42 10.67 16.04
CA GLY A 440 -23.62 12.10 15.89
C GLY A 440 -24.02 12.81 17.21
N LYS A 441 -24.63 13.97 17.09
CA LYS A 441 -25.11 14.80 18.20
C LYS A 441 -26.31 15.61 17.75
N THR A 442 -27.46 15.40 18.38
CA THR A 442 -28.73 16.02 18.00
C THR A 442 -28.84 17.46 18.48
N GLU A 443 -29.78 18.22 17.90
CA GLU A 443 -30.09 19.59 18.34
C GLU A 443 -30.44 19.65 19.83
N GLU A 444 -31.26 18.72 20.33
CA GLU A 444 -31.64 18.65 21.74
C GLU A 444 -30.42 18.50 22.65
N GLN A 445 -29.49 17.61 22.29
CA GLN A 445 -28.24 17.41 23.02
C GLN A 445 -27.38 18.67 23.01
N VAL A 446 -27.24 19.32 21.86
CA VAL A 446 -26.50 20.59 21.72
C VAL A 446 -27.10 21.68 22.59
N ARG A 447 -28.42 21.88 22.53
CA ARG A 447 -29.12 22.90 23.35
C ARG A 447 -28.95 22.62 24.84
N LYS A 448 -29.06 21.35 25.24
CA LYS A 448 -28.81 20.93 26.63
C LYS A 448 -27.38 21.23 27.08
N GLU A 449 -26.37 20.95 26.24
CA GLU A 449 -24.97 21.28 26.53
C GLU A 449 -24.71 22.79 26.60
N MET A 450 -25.39 23.58 25.77
CA MET A 450 -25.23 25.04 25.73
C MET A 450 -25.96 25.75 26.87
N GLY A 451 -27.03 25.16 27.39
CA GLY A 451 -27.85 25.73 28.46
C GLY A 451 -28.38 27.12 28.06
N ALA A 452 -28.22 28.10 28.95
CA ALA A 452 -28.65 29.48 28.72
C ALA A 452 -27.94 30.18 27.54
N ASN A 453 -26.82 29.63 27.06
CA ASN A 453 -26.08 30.18 25.91
C ASN A 453 -26.56 29.62 24.56
N ALA A 454 -27.62 28.80 24.54
CA ALA A 454 -28.16 28.22 23.32
C ALA A 454 -28.77 29.31 22.42
N ASP A 455 -28.02 29.72 21.41
CA ASP A 455 -28.44 30.65 20.36
C ASP A 455 -28.85 29.88 19.10
N ASP A 456 -30.00 30.22 18.53
CA ASP A 456 -30.59 29.52 17.36
C ASP A 456 -29.72 29.57 16.11
N LYS A 457 -28.80 30.54 15.99
CA LYS A 457 -27.83 30.62 14.89
C LYS A 457 -26.61 29.75 15.15
N ILE A 458 -26.22 29.54 16.41
CA ILE A 458 -25.03 28.77 16.76
C ILE A 458 -25.32 27.27 16.89
N VAL A 459 -26.50 26.92 17.38
CA VAL A 459 -26.90 25.52 17.59
C VAL A 459 -26.69 24.64 16.35
N PRO A 460 -27.10 25.03 15.12
CA PRO A 460 -26.88 24.22 13.92
C PRO A 460 -25.41 23.87 13.63
N HIS A 461 -24.46 24.76 13.99
CA HIS A 461 -23.03 24.53 13.77
C HIS A 461 -22.44 23.47 14.71
N ARG A 462 -23.12 23.16 15.82
CA ARG A 462 -22.70 22.17 16.82
C ARG A 462 -23.39 20.82 16.67
N ILE A 463 -24.31 20.69 15.71
CA ILE A 463 -24.98 19.43 15.38
C ILE A 463 -24.02 18.54 14.59
N PHE A 464 -24.01 17.25 14.92
CA PHE A 464 -23.30 16.22 14.16
C PHE A 464 -24.34 15.24 13.61
N LEU A 465 -24.41 15.10 12.29
CA LEU A 465 -25.43 14.26 11.66
C LEU A 465 -25.22 12.76 11.92
N GLY A 466 -23.99 12.34 12.25
CA GLY A 466 -23.63 10.94 12.45
C GLY A 466 -23.90 10.09 11.21
N ASN A 467 -24.20 8.81 11.42
CA ASN A 467 -24.47 7.81 10.39
C ASN A 467 -23.33 7.67 9.35
N LYS A 468 -22.08 7.90 9.73
CA LYS A 468 -20.90 7.79 8.86
C LYS A 468 -20.22 6.44 9.06
N PRO A 469 -19.98 5.68 8.00
CA PRO A 469 -19.53 4.30 8.12
C PRO A 469 -18.04 4.19 8.41
N THR A 470 -17.67 3.26 9.28
CA THR A 470 -16.28 2.95 9.61
C THR A 470 -16.07 1.46 9.77
N ASN A 471 -14.91 0.96 9.36
CA ASN A 471 -14.39 -0.31 9.85
C ASN A 471 -13.39 -0.05 10.98
N SER A 472 -13.42 -0.89 12.01
CA SER A 472 -12.42 -0.91 13.08
C SER A 472 -11.60 -2.19 12.96
N ILE A 473 -10.30 -2.05 12.69
CA ILE A 473 -9.35 -3.15 12.59
C ILE A 473 -8.43 -3.09 13.80
N MET A 474 -8.55 -4.07 14.69
CA MET A 474 -7.69 -4.19 15.86
C MET A 474 -6.83 -5.42 15.77
N PHE A 475 -5.58 -5.31 16.23
CA PHE A 475 -4.63 -6.42 16.21
C PHE A 475 -3.79 -6.40 17.48
N GLN A 476 -3.27 -7.56 17.92
CA GLN A 476 -2.62 -7.63 19.23
C GLN A 476 -1.45 -6.66 19.38
N LYS A 477 -0.53 -6.64 18.41
CA LYS A 477 0.68 -5.81 18.43
C LYS A 477 1.21 -5.66 17.01
N LEU A 478 1.85 -4.53 16.68
CA LEU A 478 2.48 -4.35 15.37
C LEU A 478 3.81 -5.11 15.26
N THR A 479 3.72 -6.43 15.13
CA THR A 479 4.87 -7.32 14.84
C THR A 479 5.12 -7.41 13.33
N PRO A 480 6.29 -7.91 12.87
CA PRO A 480 6.49 -8.15 11.44
C PRO A 480 5.42 -9.06 10.82
N ALA A 481 5.06 -10.16 11.48
CA ALA A 481 4.01 -11.05 11.00
C ALA A 481 2.64 -10.35 10.96
N THR A 482 2.27 -9.59 11.99
CA THR A 482 1.01 -8.84 12.00
C THR A 482 0.97 -7.82 10.86
N LEU A 483 2.07 -7.08 10.63
CA LEU A 483 2.16 -6.16 9.49
C LEU A 483 2.04 -6.91 8.16
N GLY A 484 2.67 -8.07 8.02
CA GLY A 484 2.59 -8.91 6.82
C GLY A 484 1.15 -9.34 6.51
N ALA A 485 0.43 -9.81 7.52
CA ALA A 485 -0.97 -10.16 7.41
C ALA A 485 -1.82 -8.95 7.03
N LEU A 486 -1.63 -7.79 7.68
CA LEU A 486 -2.37 -6.56 7.37
C LEU A 486 -2.13 -6.08 5.94
N ILE A 487 -0.90 -6.15 5.42
CA ILE A 487 -0.63 -5.78 4.03
C ILE A 487 -1.38 -6.73 3.08
N ALA A 488 -1.28 -8.04 3.31
CA ALA A 488 -1.94 -9.06 2.51
C ALA A 488 -3.48 -8.95 2.53
N VAL A 489 -4.08 -8.52 3.64
CA VAL A 489 -5.52 -8.23 3.71
C VAL A 489 -5.93 -7.23 2.63
N TYR A 490 -5.19 -6.13 2.52
CA TYR A 490 -5.51 -5.09 1.55
C TYR A 490 -5.15 -5.50 0.12
N GLU A 491 -4.06 -6.24 -0.09
CA GLU A 491 -3.75 -6.80 -1.42
C GLU A 491 -4.90 -7.65 -1.96
N HIS A 492 -5.46 -8.53 -1.12
CA HIS A 492 -6.59 -9.38 -1.50
C HIS A 492 -7.92 -8.61 -1.59
N LYS A 493 -8.14 -7.58 -0.74
CA LYS A 493 -9.26 -6.64 -0.91
C LYS A 493 -9.25 -6.00 -2.30
N ILE A 494 -8.09 -5.49 -2.71
CA ILE A 494 -7.89 -4.83 -4.01
C ILE A 494 -8.18 -5.82 -5.15
N PHE A 495 -7.69 -7.05 -5.03
CA PHE A 495 -7.97 -8.12 -5.97
C PHE A 495 -9.47 -8.41 -6.11
N VAL A 496 -10.19 -8.59 -4.98
CA VAL A 496 -11.63 -8.88 -4.98
C VAL A 496 -12.40 -7.78 -5.72
N GLN A 497 -12.09 -6.52 -5.46
CA GLN A 497 -12.74 -5.39 -6.13
C GLN A 497 -12.45 -5.37 -7.64
N GLY A 498 -11.19 -5.60 -8.03
CA GLY A 498 -10.80 -5.67 -9.43
C GLY A 498 -11.51 -6.77 -10.21
N VAL A 499 -11.69 -7.94 -9.59
CA VAL A 499 -12.46 -9.05 -10.17
C VAL A 499 -13.92 -8.67 -10.36
N ILE A 500 -14.56 -8.07 -9.35
CA ILE A 500 -15.97 -7.64 -9.43
C ILE A 500 -16.18 -6.60 -10.54
N TRP A 501 -15.26 -5.65 -10.70
CA TRP A 501 -15.32 -4.65 -11.77
C TRP A 501 -14.91 -5.20 -13.15
N ASP A 502 -14.49 -6.47 -13.23
CA ASP A 502 -13.94 -7.13 -14.43
C ASP A 502 -12.77 -6.36 -15.06
N ILE A 503 -11.91 -5.73 -14.25
CA ILE A 503 -10.73 -4.97 -14.70
C ILE A 503 -9.42 -5.75 -14.47
N ASN A 504 -8.32 -5.23 -14.99
CA ASN A 504 -6.98 -5.74 -14.68
C ASN A 504 -6.34 -4.97 -13.51
N SER A 505 -6.26 -5.59 -12.33
CA SER A 505 -5.58 -5.00 -11.17
C SER A 505 -4.05 -4.98 -11.28
N PHE A 506 -3.47 -5.59 -12.32
CA PHE A 506 -2.05 -5.94 -12.33
C PHE A 506 -1.23 -5.28 -13.44
N ASP A 507 -1.88 -4.59 -14.38
CA ASP A 507 -1.22 -3.70 -15.34
C ASP A 507 -1.16 -2.24 -14.85
N GLN A 508 -0.53 -1.35 -15.64
CA GLN A 508 -0.50 0.10 -15.37
C GLN A 508 -0.26 0.95 -16.64
N TRP A 509 -0.95 0.66 -17.75
CA TRP A 509 -0.76 1.37 -19.03
C TRP A 509 -0.90 2.90 -18.96
N GLY A 510 -1.66 3.41 -17.97
CA GLY A 510 -1.87 4.85 -17.77
C GLY A 510 -0.61 5.67 -17.50
N VAL A 511 0.53 5.05 -17.15
CA VAL A 511 1.79 5.78 -16.87
C VAL A 511 2.62 6.08 -18.13
N GLU A 512 2.28 5.51 -19.29
CA GLU A 512 3.15 5.55 -20.47
C GLU A 512 3.16 6.91 -21.17
N LEU A 513 2.00 7.56 -21.31
CA LEU A 513 1.88 8.83 -22.06
C LEU A 513 2.77 9.92 -21.44
N GLY A 514 2.74 10.06 -20.11
CA GLY A 514 3.59 11.02 -19.40
C GLY A 514 5.08 10.78 -19.64
N LYS A 515 5.52 9.50 -19.63
CA LYS A 515 6.91 9.12 -19.92
C LYS A 515 7.33 9.47 -21.35
N GLN A 516 6.46 9.22 -22.33
CA GLN A 516 6.72 9.54 -23.74
C GLN A 516 6.85 11.05 -23.95
N LEU A 517 5.94 11.84 -23.39
CA LEU A 517 5.96 13.30 -23.49
C LEU A 517 7.19 13.90 -22.79
N ALA A 518 7.53 13.43 -21.58
CA ALA A 518 8.72 13.88 -20.86
C ALA A 518 10.02 13.59 -21.64
N LYS A 519 10.12 12.42 -22.26
CA LYS A 519 11.27 12.05 -23.10
C LYS A 519 11.42 12.96 -24.32
N ALA A 520 10.30 13.40 -24.92
CA ALA A 520 10.31 14.34 -26.02
C ALA A 520 10.70 15.76 -25.58
N ILE A 521 10.21 16.22 -24.43
CA ILE A 521 10.47 17.57 -23.90
C ILE A 521 11.91 17.74 -23.38
N LEU A 522 12.51 16.71 -22.79
CA LEU A 522 13.84 16.80 -22.17
C LEU A 522 14.94 17.42 -23.08
N PRO A 523 15.13 17.00 -24.34
CA PRO A 523 16.10 17.65 -25.24
C PRO A 523 15.74 19.11 -25.56
N GLU A 524 14.46 19.46 -25.66
CA GLU A 524 14.00 20.83 -25.98
C GLU A 524 14.36 21.85 -24.87
N LEU A 525 14.56 21.36 -23.63
CA LEU A 525 15.00 22.17 -22.48
C LEU A 525 16.47 22.60 -22.54
N VAL A 526 17.28 21.97 -23.41
CA VAL A 526 18.70 22.30 -23.62
C VAL A 526 18.97 22.94 -24.98
N GLU A 527 18.09 22.71 -25.96
CA GLU A 527 18.18 23.34 -27.28
C GLU A 527 18.08 24.86 -27.21
N ALA A 528 18.69 25.56 -28.17
CA ALA A 528 18.59 27.02 -28.26
C ALA A 528 17.24 27.47 -28.84
N GLY A 529 16.79 28.68 -28.49
CA GLY A 529 15.59 29.30 -29.06
C GLY A 529 14.28 28.96 -28.34
N ASP A 530 13.20 29.63 -28.74
CA ASP A 530 11.85 29.39 -28.23
C ASP A 530 11.24 28.13 -28.90
N ILE A 531 10.51 27.34 -28.12
CA ILE A 531 9.80 26.12 -28.54
C ILE A 531 8.38 26.46 -29.00
N THR A 532 7.96 25.81 -30.09
CA THR A 532 6.62 25.97 -30.70
C THR A 532 5.99 24.62 -31.11
N SER A 533 6.55 23.49 -30.68
CA SER A 533 6.14 22.13 -31.09
C SER A 533 4.91 21.60 -30.36
N HIS A 534 4.50 22.22 -29.24
CA HIS A 534 3.41 21.75 -28.39
C HIS A 534 2.20 22.70 -28.41
N ASP A 535 1.23 22.46 -27.53
CA ASP A 535 0.18 23.43 -27.26
C ASP A 535 0.73 24.73 -26.67
N ALA A 536 -0.06 25.80 -26.74
CA ALA A 536 0.36 27.15 -26.35
C ALA A 536 0.80 27.25 -24.87
N SER A 537 0.22 26.44 -23.97
CA SER A 537 0.60 26.43 -22.56
C SER A 537 1.97 25.79 -22.38
N THR A 538 2.17 24.58 -22.91
CA THR A 538 3.44 23.85 -22.81
C THR A 538 4.59 24.66 -23.42
N ASN A 539 4.39 25.23 -24.61
CA ASN A 539 5.36 26.12 -25.25
C ASN A 539 5.68 27.33 -24.36
N GLY A 540 4.64 28.02 -23.87
CA GLY A 540 4.80 29.20 -23.01
C GLY A 540 5.59 28.91 -21.74
N LEU A 541 5.34 27.77 -21.09
CA LEU A 541 6.04 27.32 -19.89
C LEU A 541 7.51 26.98 -20.17
N ILE A 542 7.80 26.20 -21.22
CA ILE A 542 9.18 25.86 -21.59
C ILE A 542 9.96 27.14 -21.93
N ASN A 543 9.37 28.05 -22.69
CA ASN A 543 10.02 29.32 -23.05
C ASN A 543 10.23 30.21 -21.83
N HIS A 544 9.28 30.24 -20.91
CA HIS A 544 9.43 30.94 -19.63
C HIS A 544 10.60 30.38 -18.81
N TYR A 545 10.71 29.05 -18.72
CA TYR A 545 11.81 28.36 -18.05
C TYR A 545 13.15 28.66 -18.71
N LYS A 546 13.26 28.50 -20.05
CA LYS A 546 14.51 28.74 -20.80
C LYS A 546 15.03 30.17 -20.63
N LYS A 547 14.14 31.16 -20.58
CA LYS A 547 14.49 32.59 -20.36
C LYS A 547 15.05 32.88 -18.95
N ARG A 548 14.83 32.01 -17.97
CA ARG A 548 15.21 32.21 -16.56
C ARG A 548 16.19 31.16 -16.02
N LYS A 549 16.46 30.10 -16.78
CA LYS A 549 17.33 29.01 -16.38
C LYS A 549 18.75 29.52 -16.13
N VAL A 550 19.26 29.28 -14.91
CA VAL A 550 20.67 29.46 -14.57
C VAL A 550 21.47 28.30 -15.16
N LYS A 551 22.64 28.58 -15.74
CA LYS A 551 23.59 27.56 -16.19
C LYS A 551 24.41 27.10 -14.98
N TYR A 552 24.30 25.81 -14.64
CA TYR A 552 25.04 25.17 -13.55
C TYR A 552 26.30 24.48 -14.07
#